data_AF-A0A350VZD2-F1
#
_entry.id   AF-A0A350VZD2-F1
#
_cell.length_a   1.000
_cell.length_b   1.000
_cell.length_c   1.000
_cell.angle_alpha   90.00
_cell.angle_beta   90.00
_cell.angle_gamma   90.00
#
_symmetry.space_group_name_H-M   'P 1'
#
loop_
_entity.id
_entity.type
_entity.pdbx_description
1 polymer ?
#
loop_
_entity_poly.entity_id
_entity_poly.type
_entity_poly.pdbx_seq_one_letter_code
_entity_poly.pdbx_strand_id
1 'polypeptide(L)'
;MKNYLFKICSMCMVLLVAFSHLFIENVCAEELGGEKKETKGCGEVWSEDYVDGWTLKWDTGYFFDTLLEAKNDEYDIKYSYDSECNRVSKSVNGVLTQYCYEDGRLVSENKDGDVVKYIYSSKNGTVMLDGFEYSGKKYEYVYDGMIIEGIQYDNERVVEYEYFNDIINKVYSVDNHGNRVDKSNDLSFIGNVNSFRYAGNLYENETGWFFDGRYYIPELGRFVDGISAETAQLFYDEYPEWEVTSKIYTEGRNIFNTKTRAVGLSDQTIVARVIMLESPTYSQDQECVAWIIQNRIDSQNSDFCTVNDAVSVVSQTTGGEKQFSTYGSDEYNSFSSYASKPQWVYANELAAILLDANRTLPTGLYYGVVNKLYFSSVKSILENTYADGNKIIGNGVSYYDCWMVPLGNINTTTYKTDLNPYRDGGYNVFCNKSF
;
A
#
# COMPACT_ATOMS: atom_id res chain seq x y z
N MET A 1 6.52 -27.61 57.40
CA MET A 1 5.39 -26.86 56.82
C MET A 1 5.81 -25.63 56.01
N LYS A 2 6.68 -24.74 56.51
CA LYS A 2 7.10 -23.52 55.76
C LYS A 2 7.78 -23.77 54.40
N ASN A 3 8.60 -24.81 54.25
CA ASN A 3 9.29 -25.12 52.98
C ASN A 3 8.38 -25.72 51.87
N TYR A 4 7.24 -26.31 52.24
CA TYR A 4 6.27 -26.82 51.27
C TYR A 4 5.39 -25.71 50.71
N LEU A 5 5.02 -24.73 51.56
CA LEU A 5 4.24 -23.56 51.15
C LEU A 5 5.01 -22.66 50.16
N PHE A 6 6.33 -22.53 50.33
CA PHE A 6 7.18 -21.74 49.42
C PHE A 6 7.32 -22.39 48.03
N LYS A 7 7.42 -23.72 47.95
CA LYS A 7 7.42 -24.45 46.67
C LYS A 7 6.07 -24.38 45.96
N ILE A 8 4.96 -24.47 46.70
CA ILE A 8 3.62 -24.35 46.13
C ILE A 8 3.37 -22.92 45.62
N CYS A 9 3.74 -21.88 46.36
CA CYS A 9 3.62 -20.49 45.89
C CYS A 9 4.52 -20.20 44.68
N SER A 10 5.73 -20.77 44.62
CA SER A 10 6.63 -20.62 43.47
C SER A 10 6.12 -21.36 42.22
N MET A 11 5.55 -22.57 42.37
CA MET A 11 4.90 -23.28 41.27
C MET A 11 3.62 -22.57 40.80
N CYS A 12 2.83 -22.00 41.71
CA CYS A 12 1.64 -21.23 41.35
C CYS A 12 1.99 -19.91 40.63
N MET A 13 3.09 -19.24 40.96
CA MET A 13 3.58 -18.08 40.19
C MET A 13 4.08 -18.48 38.80
N VAL A 14 4.82 -19.59 38.67
CA VAL A 14 5.28 -20.09 37.37
C VAL A 14 4.09 -20.52 36.50
N LEU A 15 3.06 -21.14 37.09
CA LEU A 15 1.80 -21.44 36.40
C LEU A 15 1.03 -20.16 36.05
N LEU A 16 0.96 -19.15 36.91
CA LEU A 16 0.29 -17.87 36.58
C LEU A 16 1.00 -17.09 35.47
N VAL A 17 2.33 -17.11 35.42
CA VAL A 17 3.12 -16.50 34.34
C VAL A 17 3.00 -17.31 33.05
N ALA A 18 2.94 -18.65 33.13
CA ALA A 18 2.67 -19.50 31.97
C ALA A 18 1.23 -19.34 31.45
N PHE A 19 0.24 -19.15 32.34
CA PHE A 19 -1.15 -18.86 31.96
C PHE A 19 -1.32 -17.43 31.45
N SER A 20 -0.54 -16.45 31.90
CA SER A 20 -0.56 -15.10 31.32
C SER A 20 0.10 -15.05 29.94
N HIS A 21 1.13 -15.87 29.70
CA HIS A 21 1.70 -16.06 28.36
C HIS A 21 0.72 -16.81 27.45
N LEU A 22 0.04 -17.86 27.93
CA LEU A 22 -1.02 -18.55 27.18
C LEU A 22 -2.24 -17.66 26.88
N PHE A 23 -2.59 -16.71 27.75
CA PHE A 23 -3.69 -15.77 27.50
C PHE A 23 -3.33 -14.64 26.53
N ILE A 24 -2.04 -14.31 26.39
CA ILE A 24 -1.56 -13.36 25.37
C ILE A 24 -1.39 -14.06 24.01
N GLU A 25 -1.03 -15.35 24.00
CA GLU A 25 -1.01 -16.16 22.77
C GLU A 25 -2.40 -16.37 22.16
N ASN A 26 -3.48 -16.33 22.95
CA ASN A 26 -4.80 -16.76 22.49
C ASN A 26 -5.80 -15.64 22.16
N VAL A 27 -5.40 -14.36 22.21
CA VAL A 27 -6.25 -13.26 21.73
C VAL A 27 -5.99 -12.95 20.25
N CYS A 28 -4.83 -13.35 19.70
CA CYS A 28 -4.49 -13.14 18.28
C CYS A 28 -4.42 -14.46 17.47
N ALA A 29 -4.87 -15.59 18.03
CA ALA A 29 -4.79 -16.93 17.41
C ALA A 29 -6.14 -17.65 17.23
N GLU A 30 -7.28 -16.96 17.38
CA GLU A 30 -8.56 -17.50 16.92
C GLU A 30 -8.67 -17.35 15.40
N GLU A 31 -8.04 -18.29 14.67
CA GLU A 31 -8.57 -18.97 13.47
C GLU A 31 -7.48 -19.86 12.83
N LEU A 32 -7.08 -20.95 13.51
CA LEU A 32 -6.37 -22.08 12.88
C LEU A 32 -7.35 -23.15 12.40
N GLY A 33 -8.39 -22.72 11.68
CA GLY A 33 -9.28 -23.55 10.88
C GLY A 33 -9.11 -23.18 9.41
N GLY A 34 -7.95 -23.47 8.82
CA GLY A 34 -7.59 -23.01 7.49
C GLY A 34 -8.54 -23.54 6.40
N GLU A 35 -9.47 -22.71 5.95
CA GLU A 35 -9.94 -22.79 4.58
C GLU A 35 -8.73 -22.61 3.65
N LYS A 36 -8.68 -23.40 2.58
CA LYS A 36 -7.62 -23.31 1.57
C LYS A 36 -7.63 -21.89 1.03
N LYS A 37 -6.53 -21.14 1.20
CA LYS A 37 -6.37 -19.81 0.61
C LYS A 37 -6.71 -19.92 -0.89
N GLU A 38 -7.70 -19.15 -1.34
CA GLU A 38 -7.99 -19.03 -2.76
C GLU A 38 -6.72 -18.47 -3.42
N THR A 39 -6.22 -19.06 -4.50
CA THR A 39 -5.08 -18.48 -5.23
C THR A 39 -5.63 -17.77 -6.46
N LYS A 40 -5.27 -16.50 -6.64
CA LYS A 40 -5.50 -15.75 -7.88
C LYS A 40 -4.15 -15.58 -8.59
N GLY A 41 -3.91 -16.41 -9.59
CA GLY A 41 -2.66 -16.46 -10.36
C GLY A 41 -2.35 -17.89 -10.80
N CYS A 42 -1.15 -18.12 -11.31
CA CYS A 42 -0.65 -19.41 -11.76
C CYS A 42 -0.72 -20.50 -10.69
N GLY A 43 -0.72 -20.12 -9.40
CA GLY A 43 -0.74 -21.06 -8.28
C GLY A 43 0.60 -21.80 -8.10
N GLU A 44 1.68 -21.23 -8.61
CA GLU A 44 3.05 -21.74 -8.51
C GLU A 44 3.98 -20.65 -7.97
N VAL A 45 5.00 -21.07 -7.22
CA VAL A 45 6.06 -20.18 -6.77
C VAL A 45 6.99 -19.86 -7.93
N TRP A 46 7.18 -18.57 -8.21
CA TRP A 46 8.13 -18.07 -9.22
C TRP A 46 9.32 -17.35 -8.60
N SER A 47 9.19 -16.91 -7.35
CA SER A 47 10.21 -16.14 -6.64
C SER A 47 11.57 -16.82 -6.62
N GLU A 48 12.60 -16.00 -6.71
CA GLU A 48 14.00 -16.45 -6.61
C GLU A 48 14.29 -17.00 -5.21
N ASP A 49 15.04 -18.10 -5.13
CA ASP A 49 15.44 -18.73 -3.86
C ASP A 49 16.71 -18.08 -3.26
N TYR A 50 17.29 -17.11 -3.95
CA TYR A 50 18.46 -16.36 -3.48
C TYR A 50 18.43 -14.89 -3.95
N VAL A 51 18.54 -13.96 -3.00
CA VAL A 51 18.62 -12.51 -3.28
C VAL A 51 19.66 -11.88 -2.35
N ASP A 52 20.70 -11.28 -2.93
CA ASP A 52 21.68 -10.43 -2.21
C ASP A 52 22.24 -11.03 -0.90
N GLY A 53 22.69 -12.29 -0.96
CA GLY A 53 23.26 -12.97 0.22
C GLY A 53 22.24 -13.70 1.09
N TRP A 54 20.95 -13.59 0.79
CA TRP A 54 19.87 -14.29 1.49
C TRP A 54 19.39 -15.49 0.70
N THR A 55 19.32 -16.65 1.35
CA THR A 55 18.59 -17.82 0.87
C THR A 55 17.14 -17.74 1.33
N LEU A 56 16.20 -17.93 0.41
CA LEU A 56 14.78 -17.67 0.61
C LEU A 56 13.96 -18.94 0.40
N LYS A 57 12.84 -19.02 1.12
CA LYS A 57 11.85 -20.07 0.94
C LYS A 57 10.45 -19.47 0.91
N TRP A 58 9.65 -19.99 0.00
CA TRP A 58 8.37 -19.40 -0.37
C TRP A 58 7.22 -20.40 -0.23
N ASP A 59 6.02 -19.86 -0.12
CA ASP A 59 4.76 -20.55 -0.38
C ASP A 59 3.98 -19.78 -1.45
N THR A 60 3.05 -20.47 -2.10
CA THR A 60 2.09 -19.80 -2.99
C THR A 60 1.19 -18.90 -2.17
N GLY A 61 1.21 -17.59 -2.44
CA GLY A 61 0.27 -16.66 -1.82
C GLY A 61 -0.99 -16.46 -2.65
N TYR A 62 -1.79 -15.46 -2.28
CA TYR A 62 -3.02 -15.12 -3.02
C TYR A 62 -2.69 -14.66 -4.45
N PHE A 63 -1.83 -13.65 -4.61
CA PHE A 63 -1.35 -13.17 -5.93
C PHE A 63 0.18 -13.21 -6.05
N PHE A 64 0.86 -12.75 -5.00
CA PHE A 64 2.31 -12.77 -4.86
C PHE A 64 2.74 -13.95 -3.99
N ASP A 65 3.95 -14.45 -4.19
CA ASP A 65 4.49 -15.49 -3.33
C ASP A 65 4.71 -14.96 -1.92
N THR A 66 4.51 -15.82 -0.94
CA THR A 66 4.64 -15.48 0.48
C THR A 66 5.99 -15.95 1.01
N LEU A 67 6.82 -15.02 1.48
CA LEU A 67 8.14 -15.35 2.04
C LEU A 67 7.97 -16.08 3.38
N LEU A 68 8.39 -17.33 3.46
CA LEU A 68 8.31 -18.14 4.68
C LEU A 68 9.60 -18.07 5.50
N GLU A 69 10.76 -18.09 4.84
CA GLU A 69 12.06 -18.12 5.50
C GLU A 69 13.06 -17.25 4.73
N ALA A 70 13.89 -16.50 5.45
CA ALA A 70 15.04 -15.77 4.93
C ALA A 70 16.26 -16.08 5.79
N LYS A 71 17.35 -16.51 5.16
CA LYS A 71 18.54 -16.99 5.87
C LYS A 71 19.85 -16.51 5.25
N ASN A 72 20.79 -16.09 6.09
CA ASN A 72 22.19 -15.89 5.74
C ASN A 72 23.10 -16.42 6.87
N ASP A 73 24.37 -16.04 6.88
CA ASP A 73 25.33 -16.51 7.89
C ASP A 73 25.06 -15.96 9.31
N GLU A 74 24.30 -14.86 9.44
CA GLU A 74 24.02 -14.16 10.70
C GLU A 74 22.58 -14.40 11.22
N TYR A 75 21.62 -14.53 10.30
CA TYR A 75 20.20 -14.59 10.60
C TYR A 75 19.53 -15.83 10.00
N ASP A 76 18.70 -16.50 10.82
CA ASP A 76 17.69 -17.48 10.43
C ASP A 76 16.32 -16.89 10.79
N ILE A 77 15.61 -16.37 9.79
CA ILE A 77 14.34 -15.67 9.97
C ILE A 77 13.20 -16.52 9.42
N LYS A 78 12.12 -16.63 10.19
CA LYS A 78 10.90 -17.35 9.81
C LYS A 78 9.68 -16.49 10.01
N TYR A 79 8.76 -16.51 9.06
CA TYR A 79 7.56 -15.68 9.07
C TYR A 79 6.31 -16.56 9.05
N SER A 80 5.20 -16.02 9.58
CA SER A 80 3.87 -16.60 9.39
C SER A 80 2.82 -15.51 9.17
N TYR A 81 1.73 -15.89 8.49
CA TYR A 81 0.74 -14.96 7.97
C TYR A 81 -0.68 -15.48 8.23
N ASP A 82 -1.63 -14.57 8.39
CA ASP A 82 -3.06 -14.91 8.43
C ASP A 82 -3.64 -15.15 7.02
N SER A 83 -4.96 -15.34 6.94
CA SER A 83 -5.71 -15.53 5.68
C SER A 83 -5.73 -14.27 4.81
N GLU A 84 -5.61 -13.09 5.39
CA GLU A 84 -5.57 -11.79 4.72
C GLU A 84 -4.16 -11.40 4.26
N CYS A 85 -3.17 -12.28 4.49
CA CYS A 85 -1.75 -12.07 4.18
C CYS A 85 -1.06 -11.01 5.06
N ASN A 86 -1.63 -10.67 6.22
CA ASN A 86 -0.93 -9.90 7.24
C ASN A 86 0.11 -10.80 7.93
N ARG A 87 1.30 -10.27 8.22
CA ARG A 87 2.36 -11.00 8.93
C ARG A 87 2.02 -11.08 10.41
N VAL A 88 1.61 -12.24 10.92
CA VAL A 88 1.20 -12.43 12.33
C VAL A 88 2.35 -12.85 13.26
N SER A 89 3.43 -13.40 12.71
CA SER A 89 4.66 -13.62 13.50
C SER A 89 5.94 -13.58 12.68
N LYS A 90 7.03 -13.26 13.37
CA LYS A 90 8.42 -13.34 12.88
C LYS A 90 9.28 -13.95 13.96
N SER A 91 10.09 -14.95 13.64
CA SER A 91 11.14 -15.45 14.52
C SER A 91 12.50 -15.11 13.92
N VAL A 92 13.38 -14.47 14.68
CA VAL A 92 14.76 -14.17 14.29
C VAL A 92 15.68 -14.93 15.22
N ASN A 93 16.45 -15.89 14.70
CA ASN A 93 17.37 -16.73 15.49
C ASN A 93 16.68 -17.38 16.72
N GLY A 94 15.40 -17.71 16.59
CA GLY A 94 14.58 -18.32 17.65
C GLY A 94 13.85 -17.34 18.56
N VAL A 95 14.12 -16.03 18.49
CA VAL A 95 13.39 -15.00 19.26
C VAL A 95 12.12 -14.63 18.50
N LEU A 96 10.96 -14.74 19.14
CA LEU A 96 9.65 -14.54 18.51
C LEU A 96 9.15 -13.10 18.69
N THR A 97 8.63 -12.53 17.61
CA THR A 97 7.82 -11.32 17.62
C THR A 97 6.43 -11.66 17.07
N GLN A 98 5.40 -11.27 17.82
CA GLN A 98 3.99 -11.42 17.45
C GLN A 98 3.42 -10.08 17.02
N TYR A 99 2.56 -10.10 16.00
CA TYR A 99 1.92 -8.92 15.41
C TYR A 99 0.40 -9.08 15.54
N CYS A 100 -0.31 -8.05 16.00
CA CYS A 100 -1.77 -8.05 16.05
C CYS A 100 -2.34 -6.90 15.22
N TYR A 101 -3.43 -7.20 14.51
CA TYR A 101 -4.05 -6.31 13.54
C TYR A 101 -5.52 -6.02 13.90
N GLU A 102 -6.00 -4.82 13.56
CA GLU A 102 -7.42 -4.44 13.59
C GLU A 102 -7.79 -3.76 12.28
N ASP A 103 -8.84 -4.23 11.59
CA ASP A 103 -9.27 -3.73 10.28
C ASP A 103 -8.11 -3.58 9.26
N GLY A 104 -7.25 -4.61 9.19
CA GLY A 104 -6.07 -4.64 8.32
C GLY A 104 -4.90 -3.73 8.73
N ARG A 105 -4.95 -3.09 9.90
CA ARG A 105 -3.89 -2.20 10.41
C ARG A 105 -3.14 -2.86 11.55
N LEU A 106 -1.80 -2.80 11.53
CA LEU A 106 -0.98 -3.27 12.63
C LEU A 106 -1.20 -2.38 13.85
N VAL A 107 -1.73 -2.93 14.94
CA VAL A 107 -2.01 -2.19 16.18
C VAL A 107 -0.99 -2.48 17.28
N SER A 108 -0.28 -3.61 17.23
CA SER A 108 0.79 -3.89 18.18
C SER A 108 1.82 -4.92 17.69
N GLU A 109 3.03 -4.79 18.24
CA GLU A 109 4.11 -5.76 18.15
C GLU A 109 4.52 -6.17 19.57
N ASN A 110 4.74 -7.47 19.79
CA ASN A 110 5.19 -8.01 21.07
C ASN A 110 6.41 -8.91 20.85
N LYS A 111 7.57 -8.48 21.37
CA LYS A 111 8.81 -9.26 21.37
C LYS A 111 9.16 -9.61 22.81
N ASP A 112 8.93 -10.86 23.21
CA ASP A 112 9.21 -11.36 24.58
C ASP A 112 8.69 -10.45 25.73
N GLY A 113 7.54 -9.80 25.54
CA GLY A 113 6.93 -8.90 26.53
C GLY A 113 7.27 -7.42 26.34
N ASP A 114 8.23 -7.09 25.45
CA ASP A 114 8.47 -5.72 24.99
C ASP A 114 7.43 -5.37 23.93
N VAL A 115 6.41 -4.61 24.34
CA VAL A 115 5.24 -4.30 23.52
C VAL A 115 5.30 -2.86 22.99
N VAL A 116 5.17 -2.73 21.67
CA VAL A 116 4.89 -1.48 20.96
C VAL A 116 3.41 -1.47 20.58
N LYS A 117 2.69 -0.40 20.88
CA LYS A 117 1.28 -0.22 20.47
C LYS A 117 1.14 0.99 19.58
N TYR A 118 0.61 0.81 18.38
CA TYR A 118 0.46 1.89 17.41
C TYR A 118 -0.80 2.71 17.66
N ILE A 119 -0.67 4.02 17.50
CA ILE A 119 -1.73 4.99 17.78
C ILE A 119 -2.19 5.57 16.44
N TYR A 120 -3.49 5.47 16.18
CA TYR A 120 -4.13 6.02 14.99
C TYR A 120 -5.21 7.03 15.36
N SER A 121 -5.43 8.03 14.51
CA SER A 121 -6.61 8.92 14.58
C SER A 121 -7.29 9.04 13.23
N SER A 122 -8.58 9.39 13.26
CA SER A 122 -9.32 9.78 12.06
C SER A 122 -9.28 11.30 11.90
N LYS A 123 -8.73 11.77 10.78
CA LYS A 123 -8.69 13.18 10.38
C LYS A 123 -9.41 13.33 9.04
N ASN A 124 -10.55 14.03 9.04
CA ASN A 124 -11.40 14.24 7.84
C ASN A 124 -11.79 12.94 7.11
N GLY A 125 -12.04 11.86 7.87
CA GLY A 125 -12.40 10.55 7.32
C GLY A 125 -11.21 9.69 6.89
N THR A 126 -9.98 10.21 6.93
CA THR A 126 -8.75 9.45 6.68
C THR A 126 -8.15 9.00 8.01
N VAL A 127 -7.87 7.70 8.13
CA VAL A 127 -7.15 7.16 9.28
C VAL A 127 -5.66 7.42 9.08
N MET A 128 -5.02 8.08 10.05
CA MET A 128 -3.60 8.40 10.07
C MET A 128 -2.93 7.69 11.23
N LEU A 129 -1.73 7.14 10.99
CA LEU A 129 -0.84 6.65 12.03
C LEU A 129 -0.20 7.88 12.70
N ASP A 130 -0.47 8.13 13.98
CA ASP A 130 0.04 9.33 14.66
C ASP A 130 1.29 9.07 15.49
N GLY A 131 1.55 7.82 15.86
CA GLY A 131 2.64 7.49 16.77
C GLY A 131 2.52 6.10 17.37
N PHE A 132 3.15 5.93 18.53
CA PHE A 132 3.12 4.67 19.26
C PHE A 132 3.34 4.86 20.77
N GLU A 133 2.88 3.89 21.54
CA GLU A 133 3.19 3.74 22.95
C GLU A 133 4.22 2.63 23.15
N TYR A 134 5.26 2.91 23.93
CA TYR A 134 6.29 1.95 24.31
C TYR A 134 6.74 2.21 25.74
N SER A 135 6.81 1.15 26.56
CA SER A 135 7.20 1.25 27.99
C SER A 135 6.41 2.31 28.78
N GLY A 136 5.11 2.46 28.48
CA GLY A 136 4.21 3.43 29.14
C GLY A 136 4.41 4.89 28.72
N LYS A 137 5.24 5.16 27.72
CA LYS A 137 5.46 6.49 27.13
C LYS A 137 4.82 6.57 25.75
N LYS A 138 4.25 7.73 25.42
CA LYS A 138 3.67 8.01 24.10
C LYS A 138 4.63 8.83 23.27
N TYR A 139 4.85 8.39 22.06
CA TYR A 139 5.72 8.98 21.06
C TYR A 139 4.89 9.35 19.85
N GLU A 140 5.14 10.52 19.29
CA GLU A 140 4.39 11.06 18.15
C GLU A 140 5.29 11.11 16.91
N TYR A 141 4.76 10.75 15.75
CA TYR A 141 5.51 10.82 14.50
C TYR A 141 5.57 12.26 13.96
N VAL A 142 6.73 12.57 13.37
CA VAL A 142 6.92 13.79 12.57
C VAL A 142 6.93 13.39 11.11
N TYR A 143 6.09 14.04 10.31
CA TYR A 143 5.90 13.73 8.90
C TYR A 143 6.46 14.82 7.99
N ASP A 144 7.10 14.40 6.90
CA ASP A 144 7.29 15.19 5.68
C ASP A 144 6.46 14.55 4.56
N GLY A 145 5.33 15.16 4.21
CA GLY A 145 4.31 14.52 3.39
C GLY A 145 3.81 13.23 4.04
N MET A 146 4.02 12.09 3.37
CA MET A 146 3.68 10.74 3.88
C MET A 146 4.84 10.05 4.61
N ILE A 147 6.04 10.65 4.61
CA ILE A 147 7.26 10.03 5.15
C ILE A 147 7.39 10.34 6.63
N ILE A 148 7.61 9.32 7.47
CA ILE A 148 7.98 9.52 8.88
C ILE A 148 9.46 9.92 8.92
N GLU A 149 9.73 11.20 9.15
CA GLU A 149 11.09 11.75 9.23
C GLU A 149 11.64 11.81 10.65
N GLY A 150 10.81 11.58 11.67
CA GLY A 150 11.26 11.60 13.05
C GLY A 150 10.20 11.21 14.07
N ILE A 151 10.60 11.28 15.33
CA ILE A 151 9.74 10.99 16.49
C ILE A 151 9.90 12.11 17.51
N GLN A 152 8.77 12.54 18.07
CA GLN A 152 8.68 13.47 19.18
C GLN A 152 8.28 12.76 20.47
N TYR A 153 8.76 13.31 21.58
CA TYR A 153 8.38 12.94 22.94
C TYR A 153 8.36 14.22 23.80
N ASP A 154 7.29 14.42 24.57
CA ASP A 154 7.09 15.63 25.38
C ASP A 154 7.27 16.96 24.60
N ASN A 155 6.83 16.99 23.34
CA ASN A 155 6.96 18.11 22.38
C ASN A 155 8.40 18.43 21.93
N GLU A 156 9.37 17.57 22.21
CA GLU A 156 10.74 17.68 21.70
C GLU A 156 11.00 16.58 20.67
N ARG A 157 11.67 16.92 19.57
CA ARG A 157 12.13 15.93 18.59
C ARG A 157 13.28 15.15 19.19
N VAL A 158 13.10 13.84 19.35
CA VAL A 158 14.08 12.93 19.96
C VAL A 158 14.74 12.01 18.93
N VAL A 159 14.11 11.83 17.77
CA VAL A 159 14.63 11.02 16.66
C VAL A 159 14.56 11.80 15.36
N GLU A 160 15.59 11.63 14.53
CA GLU A 160 15.54 11.97 13.12
C GLU A 160 15.97 10.77 12.27
N TYR A 161 15.19 10.48 11.25
CA TYR A 161 15.50 9.51 10.21
C TYR A 161 16.04 10.25 9.00
N GLU A 162 17.25 9.90 8.58
CA GLU A 162 17.84 10.37 7.35
C GLU A 162 17.64 9.31 6.28
N TYR A 163 16.94 9.68 5.22
CA TYR A 163 16.75 8.83 4.05
C TYR A 163 17.58 9.34 2.89
N PHE A 164 18.08 8.41 2.08
CA PHE A 164 18.51 8.69 0.72
C PHE A 164 17.53 7.97 -0.21
N ASN A 165 16.62 8.73 -0.83
CA ASN A 165 15.43 8.17 -1.48
C ASN A 165 14.53 7.43 -0.48
N ASP A 166 14.22 6.15 -0.70
CA ASP A 166 13.52 5.24 0.21
C ASP A 166 14.46 4.37 1.07
N ILE A 167 15.78 4.53 0.93
CA ILE A 167 16.77 3.84 1.74
C ILE A 167 16.94 4.58 3.05
N ILE A 168 16.84 3.88 4.18
CA ILE A 168 17.22 4.45 5.48
C ILE A 168 18.75 4.54 5.55
N ASN A 169 19.28 5.76 5.56
CA ASN A 169 20.72 5.98 5.61
C ASN A 169 21.22 6.02 7.06
N LYS A 170 20.54 6.80 7.91
CA LYS A 170 20.92 6.99 9.32
C LYS A 170 19.72 7.18 10.23
N VAL A 171 19.86 6.70 11.46
CA VAL A 171 18.93 6.97 12.57
C VAL A 171 19.67 7.77 13.63
N TYR A 172 19.25 9.00 13.86
CA TYR A 172 19.89 9.89 14.82
C TYR A 172 19.04 10.06 16.08
N SER A 173 19.70 10.12 17.24
CA SER A 173 19.13 10.83 18.38
C SER A 173 19.37 12.32 18.25
N VAL A 174 18.37 13.12 18.59
CA VAL A 174 18.40 14.58 18.52
C VAL A 174 18.20 15.16 19.92
N ASP A 175 19.04 16.12 20.31
CA ASP A 175 18.83 16.89 21.53
C ASP A 175 18.09 18.21 21.27
N ASN A 176 17.70 18.91 22.35
CA ASN A 176 16.98 20.18 22.27
C ASN A 176 17.80 21.36 21.68
N HIS A 177 19.09 21.15 21.36
CA HIS A 177 19.92 22.11 20.64
C HIS A 177 20.10 21.72 19.16
N GLY A 178 19.50 20.62 18.71
CA GLY A 178 19.60 20.10 17.35
C GLY A 178 20.86 19.30 17.07
N ASN A 179 21.64 18.93 18.10
CA ASN A 179 22.80 18.06 17.90
C ASN A 179 22.35 16.63 17.58
N ARG A 180 23.03 15.99 16.63
CA ARG A 180 22.73 14.64 16.18
C ARG A 180 23.80 13.66 16.63
N VAL A 181 23.39 12.49 17.10
CA VAL A 181 24.27 11.35 17.40
C VAL A 181 23.74 10.13 16.66
N ASP A 182 24.59 9.48 15.86
CA ASP A 182 24.23 8.28 15.11
C ASP A 182 23.91 7.12 16.05
N LYS A 183 22.72 6.57 15.90
CA LYS A 183 22.14 5.47 16.67
C LYS A 183 21.69 4.31 15.79
N SER A 184 22.11 4.26 14.52
CA SER A 184 21.64 3.26 13.55
C SER A 184 21.84 1.82 14.03
N ASN A 185 22.91 1.53 14.78
CA ASN A 185 23.22 0.18 15.29
C ASN A 185 22.76 -0.08 16.74
N ASP A 186 22.06 0.87 17.37
CA ASP A 186 21.56 0.75 18.74
C ASP A 186 20.09 0.29 18.70
N LEU A 187 19.83 -1.02 18.62
CA LEU A 187 18.47 -1.56 18.49
C LEU A 187 17.55 -1.22 19.68
N SER A 188 18.12 -0.81 20.81
CA SER A 188 17.36 -0.38 21.99
C SER A 188 16.92 1.10 21.92
N PHE A 189 17.52 1.87 21.01
CA PHE A 189 17.16 3.26 20.80
C PHE A 189 15.73 3.36 20.25
N ILE A 190 14.95 4.32 20.75
CA ILE A 190 13.53 4.46 20.39
C ILE A 190 13.30 4.62 18.88
N GLY A 191 14.28 5.21 18.18
CA GLY A 191 14.29 5.29 16.73
C GLY A 191 14.30 3.92 16.05
N ASN A 192 14.94 2.90 16.62
CA ASN A 192 15.03 1.54 16.08
C ASN A 192 14.01 0.56 16.68
N VAL A 193 13.44 0.90 17.85
CA VAL A 193 12.28 0.18 18.43
C VAL A 193 11.04 0.36 17.58
N ASN A 194 10.81 1.56 17.05
CA ASN A 194 9.77 1.81 16.07
C ASN A 194 10.02 0.95 14.82
N SER A 195 9.01 0.31 14.23
CA SER A 195 9.14 -0.39 12.94
C SER A 195 8.72 0.47 11.74
N PHE A 196 7.75 1.37 11.91
CA PHE A 196 7.26 2.20 10.80
C PHE A 196 8.28 3.27 10.38
N ARG A 197 8.53 3.41 9.08
CA ARG A 197 9.56 4.30 8.50
C ARG A 197 9.04 5.01 7.25
N TYR A 198 9.76 4.91 6.14
CA TYR A 198 9.47 5.54 4.87
C TYR A 198 8.06 5.19 4.41
N ALA A 199 7.27 6.24 4.11
CA ALA A 199 5.86 6.14 3.71
C ALA A 199 4.95 5.31 4.66
N GLY A 200 5.35 5.13 5.93
CA GLY A 200 4.60 4.31 6.87
C GLY A 200 4.71 2.79 6.63
N ASN A 201 5.74 2.33 5.91
CA ASN A 201 6.02 0.90 5.73
C ASN A 201 6.82 0.34 6.92
N LEU A 202 6.70 -0.97 7.18
CA LEU A 202 7.41 -1.64 8.27
C LEU A 202 8.84 -1.99 7.87
N TYR A 203 9.82 -1.29 8.44
CA TYR A 203 11.24 -1.56 8.24
C TYR A 203 11.72 -2.72 9.11
N GLU A 204 12.50 -3.62 8.52
CA GLU A 204 13.09 -4.76 9.20
C GLU A 204 14.59 -4.57 9.41
N ASN A 205 15.01 -4.37 10.67
CA ASN A 205 16.41 -4.09 11.01
C ASN A 205 17.38 -5.22 10.58
N GLU A 206 16.93 -6.48 10.57
CA GLU A 206 17.78 -7.62 10.23
C GLU A 206 18.17 -7.66 8.74
N THR A 207 17.24 -7.26 7.86
CA THR A 207 17.37 -7.40 6.40
C THR A 207 17.58 -6.06 5.70
N GLY A 208 17.15 -4.95 6.30
CA GLY A 208 17.01 -3.66 5.64
C GLY A 208 15.74 -3.53 4.79
N TRP A 209 14.91 -4.57 4.74
CA TRP A 209 13.75 -4.61 3.85
C TRP A 209 12.54 -3.94 4.46
N PHE A 210 11.62 -3.51 3.60
CA PHE A 210 10.33 -2.96 3.99
C PHE A 210 9.21 -3.95 3.70
N PHE A 211 8.32 -4.16 4.67
CA PHE A 211 7.12 -4.98 4.54
C PHE A 211 5.85 -4.12 4.52
N ASP A 212 5.01 -4.35 3.51
CA ASP A 212 3.66 -3.78 3.38
C ASP A 212 2.72 -4.77 2.65
N GLY A 213 2.78 -6.05 3.02
CA GLY A 213 2.14 -7.16 2.29
C GLY A 213 3.07 -7.88 1.31
N ARG A 214 4.06 -7.18 0.78
CA ARG A 214 5.25 -7.73 0.09
C ARG A 214 6.51 -7.18 0.74
N TYR A 215 7.63 -7.89 0.57
CA TYR A 215 8.94 -7.34 0.92
C TYR A 215 9.54 -6.58 -0.25
N TYR A 216 10.01 -5.37 0.02
CA TYR A 216 10.70 -4.50 -0.93
C TYR A 216 12.10 -4.17 -0.41
N ILE A 217 13.08 -4.20 -1.32
CA ILE A 217 14.49 -3.88 -1.06
C ILE A 217 14.80 -2.52 -1.72
N PRO A 218 14.80 -1.41 -0.97
CA PRO A 218 15.14 -0.08 -1.49
C PRO A 218 16.52 -0.02 -2.15
N GLU A 219 17.52 -0.67 -1.55
CA GLU A 219 18.91 -0.67 -1.98
C GLU A 219 19.10 -1.24 -3.38
N LEU A 220 18.22 -2.18 -3.77
CA LEU A 220 18.21 -2.81 -5.08
C LEU A 220 17.07 -2.29 -5.99
N GLY A 221 16.14 -1.51 -5.44
CA GLY A 221 14.96 -1.01 -6.14
C GLY A 221 14.07 -2.13 -6.69
N ARG A 222 13.83 -3.19 -5.89
CA ARG A 222 13.05 -4.35 -6.30
C ARG A 222 12.22 -4.99 -5.18
N PHE A 223 11.17 -5.71 -5.55
CA PHE A 223 10.46 -6.63 -4.67
C PHE A 223 11.24 -7.95 -4.52
N VAL A 224 11.15 -8.55 -3.33
CA VAL A 224 11.85 -9.81 -3.01
C VAL A 224 11.20 -10.99 -3.72
N ASP A 225 9.87 -11.02 -3.80
CA ASP A 225 9.06 -12.08 -4.42
C ASP A 225 9.03 -12.02 -5.96
N GLY A 226 9.69 -11.02 -6.55
CA GLY A 226 9.63 -10.84 -8.00
C GLY A 226 10.68 -11.67 -8.75
N ILE A 227 10.41 -11.87 -10.03
CA ILE A 227 11.34 -12.50 -10.99
C ILE A 227 12.07 -11.48 -11.85
N SER A 228 13.21 -11.87 -12.42
CA SER A 228 13.90 -11.03 -13.41
C SER A 228 13.12 -10.89 -14.72
N ALA A 229 13.45 -9.85 -15.49
CA ALA A 229 12.86 -9.64 -16.82
C ALA A 229 13.23 -10.79 -17.79
N GLU A 230 14.41 -11.39 -17.64
CA GLU A 230 14.83 -12.55 -18.43
C GLU A 230 14.00 -13.78 -18.10
N THR A 231 13.73 -14.04 -16.82
CA THR A 231 12.84 -15.13 -16.39
C THR A 231 11.41 -14.89 -16.86
N ALA A 232 10.90 -13.66 -16.73
CA ALA A 232 9.58 -13.28 -17.22
C ALA A 232 9.41 -13.56 -18.72
N GLN A 233 10.47 -13.39 -19.52
CA GLN A 233 10.44 -13.69 -20.95
C GLN A 233 10.12 -15.15 -21.27
N LEU A 234 10.41 -16.08 -20.35
CA LEU A 234 10.10 -17.50 -20.48
C LEU A 234 8.63 -17.82 -20.16
N PHE A 235 7.94 -16.93 -19.45
CA PHE A 235 6.57 -17.15 -18.97
C PHE A 235 5.51 -16.55 -19.89
N TYR A 236 5.85 -15.56 -20.73
CA TYR A 236 4.87 -14.92 -21.62
C TYR A 236 4.20 -15.87 -22.64
N ASP A 237 4.83 -17.00 -22.95
CA ASP A 237 4.25 -18.00 -23.86
C ASP A 237 3.22 -18.91 -23.16
N GLU A 238 3.25 -19.00 -21.83
CA GLU A 238 2.45 -19.93 -21.03
C GLU A 238 1.39 -19.22 -20.17
N TYR A 239 1.67 -17.99 -19.73
CA TYR A 239 0.86 -17.25 -18.78
C TYR A 239 0.39 -15.90 -19.34
N PRO A 240 -0.74 -15.34 -18.85
CA PRO A 240 -1.21 -14.03 -19.27
C PRO A 240 -0.16 -12.95 -19.03
N GLU A 241 0.06 -12.09 -20.02
CA GLU A 241 1.04 -11.00 -19.96
C GLU A 241 0.91 -10.13 -18.70
N TRP A 242 -0.33 -9.80 -18.30
CA TRP A 242 -0.55 -8.97 -17.12
C TRP A 242 -0.06 -9.63 -15.83
N GLU A 243 -0.15 -10.96 -15.72
CA GLU A 243 0.28 -11.69 -14.54
C GLU A 243 1.82 -11.70 -14.48
N VAL A 244 2.44 -12.07 -15.60
CA VAL A 244 3.90 -12.13 -15.74
C VAL A 244 4.51 -10.76 -15.47
N THR A 245 4.02 -9.69 -16.12
CA THR A 245 4.50 -8.33 -15.91
C THR A 245 4.36 -7.92 -14.45
N SER A 246 3.21 -8.15 -13.81
CA SER A 246 2.99 -7.74 -12.42
C SER A 246 3.95 -8.36 -11.39
N LYS A 247 4.58 -9.49 -11.74
CA LYS A 247 5.52 -10.25 -10.91
C LYS A 247 7.00 -9.98 -11.23
N ILE A 248 7.32 -9.14 -12.20
CA ILE A 248 8.72 -8.70 -12.41
C ILE A 248 9.17 -7.91 -11.19
N TYR A 249 10.38 -8.15 -10.67
CA TYR A 249 10.81 -7.58 -9.39
C TYR A 249 10.93 -6.04 -9.39
N THR A 250 11.08 -5.39 -10.55
CA THR A 250 11.11 -3.92 -10.65
C THR A 250 9.72 -3.32 -10.82
N GLU A 251 8.71 -4.14 -11.09
CA GLU A 251 7.37 -3.62 -11.38
C GLU A 251 6.72 -3.08 -10.12
N GLY A 252 6.36 -1.80 -10.18
CA GLY A 252 5.85 -1.06 -9.04
C GLY A 252 6.90 -0.47 -8.09
N ARG A 253 8.20 -0.54 -8.41
CA ARG A 253 9.25 0.10 -7.58
C ARG A 253 9.11 1.62 -7.51
N ASN A 254 9.77 2.22 -6.51
CA ASN A 254 9.92 3.66 -6.46
C ASN A 254 10.88 4.18 -7.54
N ILE A 255 10.63 5.40 -8.05
CA ILE A 255 11.45 6.03 -9.09
C ILE A 255 11.98 7.36 -8.55
N PHE A 256 13.29 7.41 -8.30
CA PHE A 256 13.94 8.59 -7.74
C PHE A 256 14.76 9.36 -8.77
N ASN A 257 15.01 10.63 -8.47
CA ASN A 257 15.94 11.50 -9.20
C ASN A 257 15.60 11.73 -10.68
N THR A 258 14.34 11.52 -11.09
CA THR A 258 13.86 11.87 -12.43
C THR A 258 13.05 13.17 -12.37
N LYS A 259 13.38 14.13 -13.24
CA LYS A 259 12.50 15.29 -13.50
C LYS A 259 11.28 14.92 -14.36
N THR A 260 11.25 13.68 -14.85
CA THR A 260 10.32 13.20 -15.85
C THR A 260 9.60 11.96 -15.30
N ARG A 261 8.27 12.00 -15.32
CA ARG A 261 7.41 10.86 -14.98
C ARG A 261 7.62 9.74 -16.00
N ALA A 262 7.36 8.49 -15.61
CA ALA A 262 7.38 7.32 -16.48
C ALA A 262 8.72 6.90 -17.11
N VAL A 263 9.85 7.52 -16.72
CA VAL A 263 11.17 7.15 -17.28
C VAL A 263 11.50 5.69 -16.96
N GLY A 264 11.70 4.89 -18.03
CA GLY A 264 12.09 3.49 -17.92
C GLY A 264 10.97 2.54 -17.50
N LEU A 265 9.71 2.98 -17.57
CA LEU A 265 8.53 2.14 -17.34
C LEU A 265 7.98 1.62 -18.67
N SER A 266 7.37 0.44 -18.65
CA SER A 266 6.59 -0.07 -19.78
C SER A 266 5.29 0.72 -19.94
N ASP A 267 4.69 0.68 -21.12
CA ASP A 267 3.37 1.28 -21.39
C ASP A 267 2.29 0.72 -20.45
N GLN A 268 2.34 -0.59 -20.15
CA GLN A 268 1.43 -1.23 -19.21
C GLN A 268 1.60 -0.66 -17.80
N THR A 269 2.85 -0.55 -17.33
CA THR A 269 3.15 0.02 -16.00
C THR A 269 2.68 1.47 -15.90
N ILE A 270 2.82 2.26 -16.97
CA ILE A 270 2.39 3.66 -17.01
C ILE A 270 0.89 3.77 -16.78
N VAL A 271 0.12 3.00 -17.53
CA VAL A 271 -1.35 2.99 -17.44
C VAL A 271 -1.79 2.40 -16.10
N ALA A 272 -1.20 1.29 -15.67
CA ALA A 272 -1.54 0.60 -14.42
C ALA A 272 -1.30 1.49 -13.18
N ARG A 273 -0.21 2.27 -13.15
CA ARG A 273 0.06 3.21 -12.03
C ARG A 273 -1.04 4.25 -11.88
N VAL A 274 -1.55 4.80 -12.99
CA VAL A 274 -2.68 5.75 -12.95
C VAL A 274 -3.94 5.06 -12.43
N ILE A 275 -4.29 3.89 -12.99
CA ILE A 275 -5.47 3.13 -12.53
C ILE A 275 -5.39 2.84 -11.02
N MET A 276 -4.22 2.39 -10.55
CA MET A 276 -3.99 2.06 -9.14
C MET A 276 -4.08 3.28 -8.22
N LEU A 277 -3.51 4.42 -8.60
CA LEU A 277 -3.52 5.61 -7.74
C LEU A 277 -4.85 6.32 -7.71
N GLU A 278 -5.60 6.28 -8.82
CA GLU A 278 -6.93 6.85 -8.89
C GLU A 278 -7.94 6.06 -8.05
N SER A 279 -7.76 4.74 -7.93
CA SER A 279 -8.53 3.90 -7.01
C SER A 279 -7.65 2.79 -6.39
N PRO A 280 -7.01 3.06 -5.24
CA PRO A 280 -6.08 2.12 -4.62
C PRO A 280 -6.76 1.06 -3.74
N THR A 281 -8.05 1.23 -3.44
CA THR A 281 -8.76 0.40 -2.45
C THR A 281 -9.68 -0.62 -3.11
N TYR A 282 -10.48 -0.21 -4.08
CA TYR A 282 -11.53 -1.06 -4.64
C TYR A 282 -11.28 -1.34 -6.13
N SER A 283 -11.14 -2.63 -6.45
CA SER A 283 -10.96 -3.10 -7.83
C SER A 283 -12.13 -2.70 -8.73
N GLN A 284 -13.38 -2.71 -8.25
CA GLN A 284 -14.54 -2.28 -9.03
C GLN A 284 -14.44 -0.80 -9.45
N ASP A 285 -13.85 0.04 -8.60
CA ASP A 285 -13.63 1.44 -8.93
C ASP A 285 -12.50 1.59 -9.97
N GLN A 286 -11.49 0.70 -9.97
CA GLN A 286 -10.45 0.65 -11.02
C GLN A 286 -11.03 0.30 -12.39
N GLU A 287 -12.05 -0.57 -12.47
CA GLU A 287 -12.78 -0.83 -13.72
C GLU A 287 -13.36 0.47 -14.30
N CYS A 288 -13.91 1.32 -13.43
CA CYS A 288 -14.46 2.59 -13.86
C CYS A 288 -13.37 3.51 -14.41
N VAL A 289 -12.18 3.56 -13.77
CA VAL A 289 -11.03 4.32 -14.28
C VAL A 289 -10.63 3.83 -15.67
N ALA A 290 -10.56 2.51 -15.86
CA ALA A 290 -10.25 1.91 -17.15
C ALA A 290 -11.28 2.29 -18.24
N TRP A 291 -12.57 2.29 -17.91
CA TRP A 291 -13.60 2.77 -18.84
C TRP A 291 -13.49 4.26 -19.16
N ILE A 292 -13.10 5.11 -18.19
CA ILE A 292 -12.82 6.53 -18.47
C ILE A 292 -11.67 6.66 -19.47
N ILE A 293 -10.61 5.85 -19.33
CA ILE A 293 -9.49 5.83 -20.28
C ILE A 293 -10.00 5.41 -21.66
N GLN A 294 -10.71 4.29 -21.79
CA GLN A 294 -11.26 3.80 -23.05
C GLN A 294 -12.16 4.84 -23.72
N ASN A 295 -13.08 5.45 -22.97
CA ASN A 295 -13.99 6.45 -23.51
C ASN A 295 -13.27 7.69 -24.04
N ARG A 296 -12.13 8.06 -23.44
CA ARG A 296 -11.31 9.16 -23.93
C ARG A 296 -10.59 8.78 -25.23
N ILE A 297 -10.10 7.54 -25.35
CA ILE A 297 -9.52 7.01 -26.61
C ILE A 297 -10.54 7.12 -27.75
N ASP A 298 -11.80 6.74 -27.49
CA ASP A 298 -12.86 6.70 -28.51
C ASP A 298 -13.55 8.07 -28.72
N SER A 299 -13.18 9.07 -27.93
CA SER A 299 -13.92 10.33 -27.85
C SER A 299 -13.71 11.22 -29.08
N GLN A 300 -14.81 11.85 -29.52
CA GLN A 300 -14.76 12.95 -30.49
C GLN A 300 -14.73 14.33 -29.80
N ASN A 301 -14.67 14.38 -28.47
CA ASN A 301 -14.52 15.63 -27.74
C ASN A 301 -13.18 16.29 -28.10
N SER A 302 -13.17 17.61 -28.34
CA SER A 302 -11.96 18.37 -28.71
C SER A 302 -10.80 18.21 -27.73
N ASP A 303 -11.09 17.91 -26.47
CA ASP A 303 -10.07 17.70 -25.44
C ASP A 303 -9.35 16.36 -25.60
N PHE A 304 -9.98 15.37 -26.23
CA PHE A 304 -9.50 13.99 -26.30
C PHE A 304 -9.37 13.42 -27.73
N CYS A 305 -9.89 14.10 -28.75
CA CYS A 305 -9.91 13.58 -30.13
C CYS A 305 -8.53 13.46 -30.80
N THR A 306 -7.46 13.90 -30.12
CA THR A 306 -6.07 13.81 -30.58
C THR A 306 -5.27 12.72 -29.87
N VAL A 307 -5.82 12.07 -28.84
CA VAL A 307 -5.20 10.93 -28.16
C VAL A 307 -5.88 9.64 -28.61
N ASN A 308 -5.11 8.65 -29.03
CA ASN A 308 -5.61 7.44 -29.70
C ASN A 308 -5.15 6.14 -29.02
N ASP A 309 -4.49 6.25 -27.87
CA ASP A 309 -4.00 5.13 -27.08
C ASP A 309 -4.04 5.47 -25.58
N ALA A 310 -3.98 4.43 -24.75
CA ALA A 310 -4.11 4.57 -23.30
C ALA A 310 -2.97 5.40 -22.68
N VAL A 311 -1.73 5.26 -23.17
CA VAL A 311 -0.55 5.99 -22.64
C VAL A 311 -0.71 7.49 -22.91
N SER A 312 -1.13 7.85 -24.12
CA SER A 312 -1.40 9.23 -24.52
C SER A 312 -2.53 9.84 -23.67
N VAL A 313 -3.58 9.06 -23.37
CA VAL A 313 -4.69 9.50 -22.50
C VAL A 313 -4.25 9.76 -21.06
N VAL A 314 -3.51 8.83 -20.44
CA VAL A 314 -3.16 8.96 -19.02
C VAL A 314 -2.09 10.02 -18.77
N SER A 315 -1.22 10.26 -19.75
CA SER A 315 -0.14 11.26 -19.66
C SER A 315 -0.56 12.67 -20.13
N GLN A 316 -1.76 12.81 -20.67
CA GLN A 316 -2.25 14.02 -21.34
C GLN A 316 -2.21 15.27 -20.44
N THR A 317 -1.88 16.40 -21.06
CA THR A 317 -1.99 17.73 -20.46
C THR A 317 -2.87 18.63 -21.33
N THR A 318 -3.89 19.25 -20.73
CA THR A 318 -4.76 20.22 -21.38
C THR A 318 -4.77 21.50 -20.54
N GLY A 319 -4.58 22.67 -21.17
CA GLY A 319 -4.56 23.95 -20.44
C GLY A 319 -3.41 24.10 -19.42
N GLY A 320 -2.39 23.25 -19.48
CA GLY A 320 -1.30 23.20 -18.49
C GLY A 320 -1.53 22.22 -17.34
N GLU A 321 -2.68 21.54 -17.28
CA GLU A 321 -3.04 20.60 -16.22
C GLU A 321 -3.10 19.14 -16.72
N LYS A 322 -2.67 18.21 -15.87
CA LYS A 322 -2.77 16.77 -16.13
C LYS A 322 -4.23 16.31 -16.03
N GLN A 323 -4.68 15.53 -17.01
CA GLN A 323 -6.08 15.05 -17.06
C GLN A 323 -6.37 13.89 -16.11
N PHE A 324 -5.32 13.30 -15.53
CA PHE A 324 -5.35 12.47 -14.33
C PHE A 324 -4.40 13.12 -13.32
N SER A 325 -4.93 13.53 -12.17
CA SER A 325 -4.12 14.23 -11.15
C SER A 325 -3.03 13.33 -10.58
N THR A 326 -3.31 12.03 -10.50
CA THR A 326 -2.37 11.03 -9.97
C THR A 326 -1.12 10.86 -10.82
N TYR A 327 -1.19 11.06 -12.14
CA TYR A 327 0.01 11.05 -12.99
C TYR A 327 0.97 12.20 -12.64
N GLY A 328 0.42 13.33 -12.20
CA GLY A 328 1.19 14.50 -11.77
C GLY A 328 1.75 14.39 -10.35
N SER A 329 1.22 13.48 -9.53
CA SER A 329 1.51 13.41 -8.10
C SER A 329 2.85 12.73 -7.80
N ASP A 330 3.35 12.89 -6.58
CA ASP A 330 4.62 12.29 -6.17
C ASP A 330 4.49 10.79 -5.91
N GLU A 331 3.30 10.33 -5.53
CA GLU A 331 2.93 8.91 -5.38
C GLU A 331 3.09 8.12 -6.69
N TYR A 332 2.98 8.79 -7.85
CA TYR A 332 3.29 8.15 -9.14
C TYR A 332 4.71 7.61 -9.19
N ASN A 333 5.65 8.32 -8.56
CA ASN A 333 7.04 7.91 -8.46
C ASN A 333 7.30 7.12 -7.17
N SER A 334 6.69 7.49 -6.04
CA SER A 334 6.77 6.79 -4.75
C SER A 334 5.66 5.73 -4.64
N PHE A 335 5.79 4.65 -5.42
CA PHE A 335 4.72 3.71 -5.73
C PHE A 335 4.77 2.37 -4.97
N SER A 336 5.88 1.99 -4.33
CA SER A 336 6.08 0.60 -3.85
C SER A 336 4.99 0.09 -2.91
N SER A 337 4.50 0.92 -1.98
CA SER A 337 3.37 0.57 -1.09
C SER A 337 2.07 0.28 -1.85
N TYR A 338 1.83 0.93 -2.99
CA TYR A 338 0.68 0.63 -3.85
C TYR A 338 0.87 -0.70 -4.58
N ALA A 339 2.09 -1.01 -5.02
CA ALA A 339 2.43 -2.26 -5.68
C ALA A 339 2.47 -3.49 -4.75
N SER A 340 2.42 -3.28 -3.44
CA SER A 340 2.28 -4.36 -2.46
C SER A 340 0.85 -4.88 -2.30
N LYS A 341 -0.14 -4.18 -2.85
CA LYS A 341 -1.56 -4.53 -2.69
C LYS A 341 -2.04 -5.44 -3.82
N PRO A 342 -2.98 -6.37 -3.57
CA PRO A 342 -3.62 -7.19 -4.60
C PRO A 342 -4.19 -6.39 -5.79
N GLN A 343 -4.68 -5.18 -5.53
CA GLN A 343 -5.23 -4.24 -6.50
C GLN A 343 -4.21 -3.85 -7.59
N TRP A 344 -2.90 -3.96 -7.32
CA TRP A 344 -1.86 -3.70 -8.31
C TRP A 344 -1.90 -4.69 -9.47
N VAL A 345 -2.15 -5.97 -9.18
CA VAL A 345 -2.27 -7.02 -10.21
C VAL A 345 -3.49 -6.76 -11.08
N TYR A 346 -4.60 -6.36 -10.47
CA TYR A 346 -5.82 -6.03 -11.20
C TYR A 346 -5.67 -4.78 -12.07
N ALA A 347 -4.97 -3.74 -11.58
CA ALA A 347 -4.63 -2.57 -12.40
C ALA A 347 -3.76 -2.94 -13.61
N ASN A 348 -2.84 -3.92 -13.47
CA ASN A 348 -2.06 -4.44 -14.59
C ASN A 348 -2.91 -5.20 -15.60
N GLU A 349 -3.88 -5.99 -15.15
CA GLU A 349 -4.83 -6.67 -16.03
C GLU A 349 -5.62 -5.67 -16.87
N LEU A 350 -6.19 -4.64 -16.23
CA LEU A 350 -6.93 -3.58 -16.92
C LEU A 350 -6.05 -2.79 -17.89
N ALA A 351 -4.81 -2.48 -17.50
CA ALA A 351 -3.85 -1.81 -18.39
C ALA A 351 -3.51 -2.66 -19.61
N ALA A 352 -3.29 -3.97 -19.44
CA ALA A 352 -3.03 -4.88 -20.56
C ALA A 352 -4.25 -4.99 -21.50
N ILE A 353 -5.48 -4.94 -20.97
CA ILE A 353 -6.70 -4.86 -21.79
C ILE A 353 -6.74 -3.57 -22.60
N LEU A 354 -6.42 -2.42 -22.00
CA LEU A 354 -6.44 -1.12 -22.68
C LEU A 354 -5.38 -0.98 -23.77
N LEU A 355 -4.28 -1.74 -23.67
CA LEU A 355 -3.19 -1.73 -24.66
C LEU A 355 -3.40 -2.75 -25.79
N ASP A 356 -4.26 -3.75 -25.57
CA ASP A 356 -4.64 -4.73 -26.61
C ASP A 356 -5.99 -4.37 -27.22
N ALA A 357 -5.96 -3.82 -28.44
CA ALA A 357 -7.15 -3.41 -29.18
C ALA A 357 -8.18 -4.54 -29.42
N ASN A 358 -7.84 -5.81 -29.17
CA ASN A 358 -8.75 -6.94 -29.31
C ASN A 358 -9.40 -7.39 -27.99
N ARG A 359 -8.98 -6.85 -26.85
CA ARG A 359 -9.55 -7.21 -25.54
C ARG A 359 -10.70 -6.28 -25.17
N THR A 360 -11.65 -6.81 -24.42
CA THR A 360 -12.82 -6.06 -23.96
C THR A 360 -12.72 -5.84 -22.45
N LEU A 361 -12.94 -4.61 -22.00
CA LEU A 361 -13.03 -4.30 -20.59
C LEU A 361 -14.19 -5.07 -19.92
N PRO A 362 -14.12 -5.30 -18.60
CA PRO A 362 -15.21 -5.92 -17.85
C PRO A 362 -16.57 -5.30 -18.15
N THR A 363 -17.54 -6.16 -18.46
CA THR A 363 -18.95 -5.79 -18.73
C THR A 363 -19.78 -5.96 -17.47
N GLY A 364 -20.75 -5.08 -17.22
CA GLY A 364 -21.59 -5.13 -16.02
C GLY A 364 -21.67 -3.80 -15.28
N LEU A 365 -20.82 -2.84 -15.65
CA LEU A 365 -20.97 -1.45 -15.22
C LEU A 365 -22.28 -0.84 -15.69
N TYR A 366 -22.86 0.00 -14.84
CA TYR A 366 -24.07 0.72 -15.14
C TYR A 366 -23.87 1.67 -16.34
N TYR A 367 -24.86 1.72 -17.27
CA TYR A 367 -24.80 2.51 -18.52
C TYR A 367 -24.39 3.99 -18.33
N GLY A 368 -24.73 4.56 -17.18
CA GLY A 368 -24.39 5.93 -16.80
C GLY A 368 -22.90 6.19 -16.55
N VAL A 369 -22.09 5.16 -16.31
CA VAL A 369 -20.64 5.25 -16.04
C VAL A 369 -19.82 5.04 -17.32
N VAL A 370 -20.16 4.01 -18.10
CA VAL A 370 -19.39 3.58 -19.29
C VAL A 370 -19.39 4.55 -20.46
N ASN A 371 -20.09 5.69 -20.38
CA ASN A 371 -20.08 6.73 -21.42
C ASN A 371 -19.50 8.06 -20.92
N LYS A 372 -18.89 8.07 -19.73
CA LYS A 372 -18.35 9.29 -19.13
C LYS A 372 -16.89 9.48 -19.47
N LEU A 373 -16.48 10.73 -19.49
CA LEU A 373 -15.11 11.14 -19.78
C LEU A 373 -14.34 11.54 -18.52
N TYR A 374 -14.99 11.65 -17.36
CA TYR A 374 -14.36 12.11 -16.13
C TYR A 374 -14.92 11.39 -14.91
N PHE A 375 -14.05 11.16 -13.92
CA PHE A 375 -14.46 10.71 -12.58
C PHE A 375 -13.61 11.40 -11.50
N SER A 376 -14.15 11.52 -10.29
CA SER A 376 -13.44 11.98 -9.09
C SER A 376 -14.30 11.72 -7.83
N SER A 377 -13.74 11.83 -6.63
CA SER A 377 -14.54 11.75 -5.41
C SER A 377 -15.52 12.94 -5.31
N VAL A 378 -16.66 12.74 -4.62
CA VAL A 378 -17.60 13.86 -4.35
C VAL A 378 -16.90 15.02 -3.66
N LYS A 379 -16.06 14.72 -2.67
CA LYS A 379 -15.31 15.72 -1.91
C LYS A 379 -14.42 16.56 -2.82
N SER A 380 -13.60 15.91 -3.65
CA SER A 380 -12.68 16.58 -4.58
C SER A 380 -13.41 17.46 -5.60
N ILE A 381 -14.57 17.02 -6.10
CA ILE A 381 -15.40 17.87 -6.99
C ILE A 381 -15.96 19.08 -6.25
N LEU A 382 -16.41 18.93 -5.01
CA LEU A 382 -17.08 19.98 -4.25
C LEU A 382 -16.15 20.98 -3.56
N GLU A 383 -14.85 20.68 -3.44
CA GLU A 383 -13.89 21.55 -2.74
C GLU A 383 -13.84 22.98 -3.28
N ASN A 384 -14.19 23.20 -4.56
CA ASN A 384 -14.17 24.53 -5.20
C ASN A 384 -15.36 24.78 -6.15
N THR A 385 -16.50 24.10 -5.97
CA THR A 385 -17.64 24.20 -6.87
C THR A 385 -18.95 24.54 -6.14
N TYR A 386 -19.96 25.00 -6.89
CA TYR A 386 -21.33 25.18 -6.42
C TYR A 386 -22.33 24.67 -7.46
N ALA A 387 -23.54 24.31 -7.03
CA ALA A 387 -24.60 23.85 -7.92
C ALA A 387 -25.29 25.04 -8.62
N ASP A 388 -25.50 24.93 -9.94
CA ASP A 388 -26.24 25.89 -10.76
C ASP A 388 -27.19 25.14 -11.73
N GLY A 389 -28.47 25.07 -11.36
CA GLY A 389 -29.49 24.34 -12.12
C GLY A 389 -29.16 22.85 -12.27
N ASN A 390 -28.90 22.44 -13.52
CA ASN A 390 -28.55 21.04 -13.86
C ASN A 390 -27.04 20.80 -13.94
N LYS A 391 -26.22 21.75 -13.48
CA LYS A 391 -24.77 21.72 -13.59
C LYS A 391 -24.13 22.00 -12.23
N ILE A 392 -22.86 21.61 -12.12
CA ILE A 392 -21.98 22.00 -11.02
C ILE A 392 -20.88 22.87 -11.63
N ILE A 393 -20.59 24.02 -11.05
CA ILE A 393 -19.69 25.02 -11.62
C ILE A 393 -18.58 25.33 -10.62
N GLY A 394 -17.33 25.35 -11.08
CA GLY A 394 -16.21 25.86 -10.29
C GLY A 394 -14.92 25.94 -11.09
N ASN A 395 -14.09 26.93 -10.76
CA ASN A 395 -12.82 27.21 -11.45
C ASN A 395 -12.95 27.32 -12.99
N GLY A 396 -14.04 27.91 -13.48
CA GLY A 396 -14.29 28.05 -14.93
C GLY A 396 -14.86 26.79 -15.60
N VAL A 397 -14.89 25.64 -14.91
CA VAL A 397 -15.37 24.38 -15.45
C VAL A 397 -16.83 24.14 -15.07
N SER A 398 -17.62 23.70 -16.04
CA SER A 398 -18.99 23.19 -15.79
C SER A 398 -19.03 21.67 -15.91
N TYR A 399 -19.57 21.03 -14.89
CA TYR A 399 -19.80 19.59 -14.80
C TYR A 399 -21.28 19.30 -15.03
N TYR A 400 -21.59 18.30 -15.84
CA TYR A 400 -22.96 17.91 -16.17
C TYR A 400 -23.07 16.39 -16.33
N ASP A 401 -24.31 15.91 -16.33
CA ASP A 401 -24.66 14.49 -16.33
C ASP A 401 -23.94 13.66 -15.26
N CYS A 402 -23.95 14.16 -14.02
CA CYS A 402 -23.21 13.53 -12.92
C CYS A 402 -23.92 12.29 -12.38
N TRP A 403 -23.18 11.19 -12.29
CA TRP A 403 -23.59 9.93 -11.70
C TRP A 403 -22.77 9.65 -10.46
N MET A 404 -23.44 9.36 -9.35
CA MET A 404 -22.78 8.98 -8.11
C MET A 404 -22.78 7.46 -7.97
N VAL A 405 -21.63 6.92 -7.55
CA VAL A 405 -21.40 5.50 -7.32
C VAL A 405 -20.72 5.36 -5.95
N PRO A 406 -21.28 4.63 -4.99
CA PRO A 406 -20.59 4.35 -3.73
C PRO A 406 -19.27 3.63 -3.99
N LEU A 407 -18.24 3.99 -3.23
CA LEU A 407 -16.93 3.34 -3.34
C LEU A 407 -17.05 1.82 -3.19
N GLY A 408 -16.42 1.10 -4.10
CA GLY A 408 -16.46 -0.37 -4.16
C GLY A 408 -17.80 -0.99 -4.55
N ASN A 409 -18.83 -0.19 -4.88
CA ASN A 409 -20.14 -0.71 -5.28
C ASN A 409 -20.69 -0.04 -6.54
N ILE A 410 -20.13 -0.47 -7.67
CA ILE A 410 -20.50 -0.05 -9.03
C ILE A 410 -21.92 -0.38 -9.46
N ASN A 411 -22.60 -1.29 -8.76
CA ASN A 411 -23.96 -1.70 -9.07
C ASN A 411 -25.02 -0.73 -8.53
N THR A 412 -24.63 0.12 -7.58
CA THR A 412 -25.53 1.11 -6.98
C THR A 412 -25.19 2.48 -7.53
N THR A 413 -26.11 3.11 -8.26
CA THR A 413 -25.87 4.44 -8.82
C THR A 413 -27.05 5.37 -8.62
N THR A 414 -26.80 6.68 -8.65
CA THR A 414 -27.88 7.67 -8.74
C THR A 414 -27.46 8.85 -9.59
N TYR A 415 -28.31 9.22 -10.55
CA TYR A 415 -28.16 10.45 -11.32
C TYR A 415 -28.47 11.67 -10.44
N LYS A 416 -27.57 12.64 -10.38
CA LYS A 416 -27.70 13.80 -9.49
C LYS A 416 -27.23 15.08 -10.17
N THR A 417 -27.95 16.17 -9.91
CA THR A 417 -27.60 17.53 -10.33
C THR A 417 -27.10 18.40 -9.18
N ASP A 418 -27.26 17.95 -7.93
CA ASP A 418 -26.69 18.56 -6.72
C ASP A 418 -26.02 17.46 -5.87
N LEU A 419 -24.73 17.65 -5.58
CA LEU A 419 -23.91 16.71 -4.81
C LEU A 419 -23.70 17.17 -3.35
N ASN A 420 -24.11 18.39 -2.98
CA ASN A 420 -23.88 18.95 -1.65
C ASN A 420 -24.35 18.06 -0.48
N PRO A 421 -25.50 17.36 -0.56
CA PRO A 421 -25.95 16.48 0.52
C PRO A 421 -25.04 15.27 0.78
N TYR A 422 -24.10 14.99 -0.11
CA TYR A 422 -23.27 13.78 -0.11
C TYR A 422 -21.78 14.08 0.07
N ARG A 423 -21.43 15.33 0.41
CA ARG A 423 -20.05 15.80 0.54
C ARG A 423 -19.17 14.92 1.43
N ASP A 424 -19.75 14.40 2.50
CA ASP A 424 -19.06 13.58 3.50
C ASP A 424 -19.17 12.07 3.23
N GLY A 425 -19.80 11.66 2.12
CA GLY A 425 -19.97 10.27 1.75
C GLY A 425 -18.80 9.72 0.92
N GLY A 426 -18.55 8.41 1.02
CA GLY A 426 -17.61 7.69 0.17
C GLY A 426 -18.22 7.36 -1.19
N TYR A 427 -18.18 8.30 -2.13
CA TYR A 427 -18.69 8.13 -3.50
C TYR A 427 -17.71 8.64 -4.55
N ASN A 428 -17.66 7.92 -5.66
CA ASN A 428 -17.14 8.38 -6.94
C ASN A 428 -18.24 9.10 -7.73
N VAL A 429 -17.86 10.14 -8.46
CA VAL A 429 -18.73 10.93 -9.32
C VAL A 429 -18.24 10.83 -10.75
N PHE A 430 -19.07 10.30 -11.64
CA PHE A 430 -18.80 10.18 -13.07
C PHE A 430 -19.56 11.25 -13.82
N CYS A 431 -18.89 12.01 -14.67
CA CYS A 431 -19.48 13.21 -15.26
C CYS A 431 -18.88 13.54 -16.64
N ASN A 432 -19.53 14.48 -17.30
CA ASN A 432 -18.97 15.22 -18.42
C ASN A 432 -18.53 16.61 -17.93
N LYS A 433 -17.46 17.16 -18.53
CA LYS A 433 -16.99 18.51 -18.25
C LYS A 433 -17.01 19.36 -19.52
N SER A 434 -17.16 20.68 -19.34
CA SER A 434 -16.89 21.70 -20.34
C SER A 434 -16.06 22.81 -19.69
N PHE A 435 -14.95 23.16 -20.33
CA PHE A 435 -14.04 24.24 -19.91
C PHE A 435 -14.49 25.62 -20.38
#